data_AF-A0A3D5Q3Z6-F1
#
_entry.id   AF-A0A3D5Q3Z6-F1
#
_cell.length_a   1.000
_cell.length_b   1.000
_cell.length_c   1.000
_cell.angle_alpha   90.00
_cell.angle_beta   90.00
_cell.angle_gamma   90.00
#
_symmetry.space_group_name_H-M   'P 1'
#
loop_
_entity.id
_entity.type
_entity.pdbx_description
1 polymer ?
#
loop_
_entity_poly.entity_id
_entity_poly.type
_entity_poly.pdbx_seq_one_letter_code
_entity_poly.pdbx_strand_id
1 'polypeptide(L)' 'MENGTHYRTCHLCEAMCGVAIHVRDGAITSTRGDDNDPLSKGYICPKAVALQDLHEDPDRLGQPG' A
#
# COMPACT_ATOMS: atom_id res chain seq x y z
N MET A 1 4.17 -1.21 -11.93
CA MET A 1 4.49 -2.29 -10.96
C MET A 1 4.32 -3.63 -11.67
N GLU A 2 5.10 -4.65 -11.31
CA GLU A 2 4.89 -6.00 -11.86
C GLU A 2 3.62 -6.62 -11.29
N ASN A 3 2.98 -7.52 -12.04
CA ASN A 3 1.79 -8.22 -11.55
C ASN A 3 2.13 -9.15 -10.37
N GLY A 4 1.20 -9.29 -9.44
CA GLY A 4 1.34 -10.14 -8.26
C GLY A 4 1.17 -9.38 -6.94
N THR A 5 1.50 -10.04 -5.84
CA THR A 5 1.40 -9.48 -4.49
C THR A 5 2.73 -8.89 -4.06
N HIS A 6 2.72 -7.61 -3.68
CA HIS A 6 3.88 -6.87 -3.21
C HIS A 6 3.71 -6.54 -1.74
N TYR A 7 4.61 -7.07 -0.91
CA TYR A 7 4.62 -6.77 0.52
C TYR A 7 5.42 -5.49 0.79
N ARG A 8 4.81 -4.53 1.48
CA ARG A 8 5.42 -3.22 1.79
C ARG A 8 5.08 -2.83 3.22
N THR A 9 5.80 -1.85 3.73
CA THR A 9 5.51 -1.22 5.02
C THR A 9 4.66 0.02 4.77
N CYS A 10 3.60 0.20 5.54
CA CYS A 10 2.82 1.43 5.55
C CYS A 10 3.62 2.54 6.25
N HIS A 11 3.88 3.64 5.55
CA HIS A 11 4.69 4.76 6.07
C HIS A 11 3.85 5.96 6.54
N LEU A 12 2.53 5.81 6.68
CA LEU A 12 1.63 6.90 7.06
C LEU A 12 1.58 7.19 8.57
N CYS A 13 2.13 6.30 9.39
CA CYS A 13 2.37 6.53 10.81
C CYS A 13 3.50 5.63 11.31
N GLU A 14 3.90 5.86 12.54
CA GLU A 14 5.01 5.22 13.23
C GLU A 14 4.73 3.75 13.54
N ALA A 15 3.45 3.33 13.49
CA ALA A 15 3.07 1.94 13.62
C ALA A 15 3.63 1.04 12.51
N MET A 16 3.98 1.58 11.33
CA MET A 16 4.70 0.84 10.29
C MET A 16 4.12 -0.56 9.97
N CYS A 17 2.79 -0.68 9.83
CA CYS A 17 2.13 -1.96 9.58
C CYS A 17 2.54 -2.56 8.22
N GLY A 18 2.69 -3.89 8.16
CA GLY A 18 2.86 -4.61 6.90
C GLY A 18 1.57 -4.60 6.06
N VAL A 19 1.71 -4.35 4.75
CA VAL A 19 0.62 -4.37 3.78
C VAL A 19 0.97 -5.25 2.58
N ALA A 20 -0.02 -5.98 2.09
CA ALA A 20 0.01 -6.75 0.86
C ALA A 20 -0.75 -6.01 -0.25
N ILE A 21 -0.02 -5.55 -1.26
CA ILE A 21 -0.53 -4.78 -2.40
C ILE A 21 -0.66 -5.72 -3.60
N HIS A 22 -1.87 -5.91 -4.09
CA HIS A 22 -2.16 -6.76 -5.24
C HIS A 22 -2.16 -5.92 -6.51
N VAL A 23 -1.25 -6.23 -7.43
CA VAL A 23 -1.09 -5.53 -8.70
C VAL A 23 -1.51 -6.44 -9.84
N ARG A 24 -2.32 -5.89 -10.75
CA ARG A 24 -2.72 -6.56 -11.98
C ARG A 24 -2.76 -5.56 -13.12
N ASP A 25 -2.23 -5.95 -14.27
CA ASP A 25 -2.16 -5.15 -15.48
C ASP A 25 -1.55 -3.76 -15.23
N GLY A 26 -0.55 -3.73 -14.34
CA GLY A 26 0.17 -2.51 -13.95
C GLY A 26 -0.55 -1.60 -12.93
N ALA A 27 -1.79 -1.92 -12.53
CA ALA A 27 -2.60 -1.14 -11.59
C ALA A 27 -2.77 -1.84 -10.23
N ILE A 28 -2.98 -1.07 -9.17
CA ILE A 28 -3.29 -1.61 -7.84
C ILE A 28 -4.78 -2.02 -7.82
N THR A 29 -5.04 -3.27 -7.48
CA THR A 29 -6.40 -3.83 -7.42
C THR A 29 -6.91 -3.99 -5.99
N SER A 30 -6.01 -4.15 -5.02
CA SER A 30 -6.39 -4.26 -3.61
C SER A 30 -5.17 -4.04 -2.71
N THR A 31 -5.36 -3.31 -1.62
CA THR A 31 -4.41 -3.19 -0.53
C THR A 31 -5.00 -3.80 0.73
N ARG A 32 -4.30 -4.77 1.32
CA ARG A 32 -4.70 -5.46 2.55
C ARG A 32 -3.56 -5.49 3.55
N GLY A 33 -3.83 -5.86 4.80
CA GLY A 33 -2.78 -6.15 5.75
C GLY A 33 -2.01 -7.41 5.36
N ASP A 34 -0.73 -7.46 5.71
CA ASP A 34 0.04 -8.68 5.63
C ASP A 34 -0.23 -9.55 6.86
N ASP A 35 -0.86 -10.71 6.65
CA ASP A 35 -1.19 -11.66 7.72
C ASP A 35 0.07 -12.20 8.44
N ASN A 36 1.23 -12.16 7.78
CA ASN A 36 2.50 -12.61 8.35
C ASN A 36 3.28 -11.49 9.04
N ASP A 37 2.81 -10.24 8.99
CA ASP A 37 3.49 -9.14 9.65
C ASP A 37 3.42 -9.32 11.18
N PRO A 38 4.56 -9.35 11.89
CA PRO A 38 4.59 -9.70 13.31
C PRO A 38 3.86 -8.69 14.20
N LEU A 39 3.79 -7.43 13.74
CA LEU A 39 3.20 -6.33 14.48
C LEU A 39 1.69 -6.24 14.23
N SER A 40 1.29 -6.12 12.96
CA SER A 40 -0.08 -5.88 12.55
C SER A 40 -0.90 -7.15 12.34
N LYS A 41 -0.27 -8.29 12.00
CA LYS A 41 -0.94 -9.60 11.83
C LYS A 41 -2.18 -9.52 10.94
N GLY A 42 -2.08 -8.80 9.83
CA GLY A 42 -3.18 -8.57 8.89
C GLY A 42 -4.11 -7.41 9.24
N TYR A 43 -4.02 -6.83 10.44
CA TYR A 43 -4.87 -5.70 10.85
C TYR A 43 -4.29 -4.36 10.42
N ILE A 44 -5.00 -3.65 9.55
CA ILE A 44 -4.61 -2.33 9.08
C ILE A 44 -5.71 -1.30 9.29
N CYS A 45 -5.31 -0.04 9.46
CA CYS A 45 -6.25 1.07 9.61
C CYS A 45 -6.75 1.58 8.24
N PRO A 46 -7.85 2.35 8.19
CA PRO A 46 -8.34 2.94 6.93
C PRO A 46 -7.31 3.77 6.17
N LYS A 47 -6.33 4.38 6.87
CA LYS A 47 -5.23 5.12 6.21
C LYS A 47 -4.39 4.23 5.30
N ALA A 48 -4.11 3.00 5.73
CA ALA A 48 -3.33 2.05 4.95
C ALA A 48 -4.10 1.57 3.70
N VAL A 49 -5.43 1.49 3.77
CA VAL A 49 -6.27 1.17 2.61
C VAL A 49 -6.23 2.31 1.60
N ALA A 50 -6.28 3.56 2.07
CA ALA A 50 -6.18 4.78 1.25
C ALA A 50 -4.79 5.04 0.65
N LEU A 51 -3.80 4.17 0.86
CA LEU A 51 -2.49 4.28 0.19
C LEU A 51 -2.59 4.22 -1.33
N GLN A 52 -3.59 3.50 -1.86
CA GLN A 52 -3.87 3.45 -3.29
C GLN A 52 -4.27 4.84 -3.79
N ASP A 53 -5.22 5.50 -3.12
CA ASP A 53 -5.73 6.82 -3.51
C ASP A 53 -4.60 7.85 -3.58
N LEU A 54 -3.68 7.83 -2.60
CA LEU A 54 -2.47 8.67 -2.59
C LEU A 54 -1.48 8.36 -3.73
N HIS A 55 -1.39 7.10 -4.15
CA HIS A 55 -0.48 6.69 -5.23
C HIS A 55 -1.00 7.14 -6.60
N GLU A 56 -2.32 7.08 -6.77
CA GLU A 56 -3.06 7.38 -8.00
C GLU A 56 -3.58 8.83 -8.04
N ASP A 57 -3.27 9.63 -7.02
CA ASP A 57 -3.66 11.03 -6.91
C ASP A 57 -3.16 11.84 -8.14
N PRO A 58 -4.05 12.53 -8.89
CA PRO A 58 -3.67 13.27 -10.08
C PRO A 58 -2.78 14.49 -9.78
N ASP A 59 -2.84 15.03 -8.56
CA ASP A 59 -2.00 16.14 -8.10
C ASP A 59 -0.64 15.67 -7.58
N ARG A 60 -0.38 14.35 -7.59
CA ARG A 60 0.90 13.79 -7.18
C ARG A 60 2.03 14.32 -8.06
N LEU A 61 3.07 14.86 -7.42
CA LEU A 61 4.27 15.33 -8.09
C LEU A 61 4.92 14.20 -8.91
N GLY A 62 4.78 14.28 -10.23
CA GLY A 62 5.27 13.28 -11.17
C GLY A 62 6.62 13.61 -11.83
N GLN A 63 7.06 14.86 -11.75
CA GLN A 63 8.29 15.34 -12.39
C GLN A 63 8.98 16.36 -11.48
N PRO A 64 10.32 16.46 -11.53
CA PRO A 64 11.04 17.56 -10.89
C PRO A 64 10.59 18.90 -11.47
N GLY A 65 10.45 19.90 -10.59
CA GLY A 65 10.16 21.28 -10.97
C GLY A 65 11.37 22.04 -11.50
#